data_AF-X0WJF1-F1
#
_entry.id   AF-X0WJF1-F1
#
_cell.length_a   1.000
_cell.length_b   1.000
_cell.length_c   1.000
_cell.angle_alpha   90.00
_cell.angle_beta   90.00
_cell.angle_gamma   90.00
#
_symmetry.space_group_name_H-M   'P 1'
#
loop_
_entity.id
_entity.type
_entity.pdbx_description
1 polymer ?
#
loop_
_entity_poly.entity_id
_entity_poly.type
_entity_poly.pdbx_seq_one_letter_code
_entity_poly.pdbx_strand_id
1 'polypeptide(L)' 'KEGGRLIIPLGSTLYFQTLTLITKKKGKPKVKQILGVTFVPMVGEVQKKTGK' A
#
# COMPACT_ATOMS: atom_id res chain seq x y z
N LYS A 1 -10.33 -4.73 11.21
CA LYS A 1 -10.86 -4.36 12.55
C LYS A 1 -10.83 -2.83 12.69
N GLU A 2 -11.73 -2.24 13.47
CA GLU A 2 -11.67 -0.80 13.81
C GLU A 2 -10.38 -0.51 14.59
N GLY A 3 -9.74 0.63 14.34
CA GLY A 3 -8.40 0.96 14.88
C GLY A 3 -7.23 0.15 14.30
N GLY A 4 -7.50 -0.86 13.48
CA GLY A 4 -6.49 -1.67 12.80
C GLY A 4 -5.62 -0.85 11.86
N ARG A 5 -4.37 -1.28 11.69
CA ARG A 5 -3.33 -0.60 10.91
C ARG A 5 -2.86 -1.50 9.77
N LEU A 6 -2.71 -0.92 8.58
CA LEU A 6 -2.04 -1.51 7.44
C LEU A 6 -0.89 -0.57 7.05
N ILE A 7 0.33 -1.08 7.01
CA ILE A 7 1.51 -0.36 6.55
C ILE A 7 1.94 -1.02 5.25
N ILE A 8 1.98 -0.26 4.17
CA ILE A 8 2.24 -0.79 2.83
C ILE A 8 2.93 0.26 1.97
N PRO A 9 3.91 -0.10 1.13
CA PRO A 9 4.51 0.84 0.21
C PRO A 9 3.59 1.04 -1.01
N LEU A 10 3.26 2.30 -1.31
CA LEU A 10 2.39 2.66 -2.44
C LEU A 10 3.12 3.66 -3.34
N GLY A 11 3.13 3.40 -4.64
CA GLY A 11 3.79 4.26 -5.62
C GLY A 11 4.17 3.50 -6.89
N SER A 12 5.02 4.12 -7.71
CA SER A 12 5.54 3.48 -8.92
C SER A 12 6.46 2.31 -8.55
N THR A 13 6.35 1.20 -9.29
CA THR A 13 7.27 0.07 -9.18
C THR A 13 8.66 0.38 -9.75
N LEU A 14 8.80 1.41 -10.59
CA LEU A 14 10.03 1.75 -11.31
C LEU A 14 10.83 2.91 -10.70
N TYR A 15 10.22 3.69 -9.80
CA TYR A 15 10.82 4.90 -9.25
C TYR A 15 10.91 4.81 -7.72
N PHE A 16 10.03 5.47 -7.01
CA PHE A 16 9.98 5.50 -5.55
C PHE A 16 8.57 5.20 -5.07
N GLN A 17 8.49 4.54 -3.92
CA GLN A 17 7.24 4.24 -3.23
C GLN A 17 7.18 5.04 -1.94
N THR A 18 5.99 5.37 -1.46
CA THR A 18 5.80 6.01 -0.16
C THR A 18 5.25 4.98 0.82
N LEU A 19 5.94 4.79 1.94
CA LEU A 19 5.46 3.97 3.04
C LEU A 19 4.21 4.64 3.61
N THR A 20 3.07 3.98 3.46
CA THR A 20 1.76 4.54 3.77
C THR A 20 1.14 3.77 4.91
N LEU A 21 0.72 4.50 5.96
CA LEU A 21 -0.07 3.96 7.05
C LEU A 21 -1.54 4.24 6.81
N ILE A 22 -2.33 3.16 6.77
CA ILE A 22 -3.78 3.21 6.70
C ILE A 22 -4.32 2.74 8.06
N THR A 23 -5.13 3.57 8.70
CA THR A 23 -5.84 3.22 9.94
C THR A 23 -7.34 3.21 9.69
N LYS A 24 -8.05 2.14 10.05
CA LYS A 24 -9.53 2.14 9.99
C LYS A 24 -10.07 3.00 11.13
N LYS A 25 -10.73 4.11 10.82
CA LYS A 25 -11.39 5.03 11.76
C LYS A 25 -12.85 5.23 11.36
N LYS A 26 -13.78 4.97 12.29
CA LYS A 26 -15.23 5.03 12.09
C LYS A 26 -15.67 4.27 10.83
N GLY A 27 -15.15 3.06 10.64
CA GLY A 27 -15.44 2.25 9.46
C GLY A 27 -14.72 2.66 8.18
N LYS A 28 -14.07 3.83 8.13
CA LYS A 28 -13.42 4.38 6.93
C LYS A 28 -11.89 4.30 7.01
N PRO A 29 -11.17 4.13 5.89
CA PRO A 29 -9.71 4.21 5.88
C PRO A 29 -9.25 5.66 6.07
N LYS A 30 -8.35 5.90 7.02
CA LYS A 30 -7.60 7.15 7.17
C LYS A 30 -6.15 6.92 6.75
N VAL A 31 -5.70 7.68 5.77
CA VAL A 31 -4.39 7.51 5.12
C VAL A 31 -3.38 8.53 5.67
N LYS A 32 -2.14 8.09 5.93
CA LYS A 32 -0.99 8.94 6.26
C LYS A 32 0.23 8.47 5.47
N GLN A 33 0.84 9.38 4.71
CA GLN A 33 2.13 9.16 4.05
C GLN A 33 3.25 9.39 5.07
N ILE A 34 4.19 8.44 5.20
CA ILE A 34 5.26 8.50 6.21
C ILE A 34 6.55 8.99 5.57
N LEU A 35 7.14 8.19 4.69
CA LEU A 35 8.45 8.45 4.09
C LEU A 35 8.63 7.66 2.80
N GLY A 36 9.57 8.08 1.94
CA GLY A 36 9.93 7.38 0.71
C GLY A 36 10.73 6.10 1.00
N VAL A 37 10.41 5.02 0.29
CA VAL A 37 11.01 3.68 0.44
C VAL A 37 11.24 3.02 -0.91
N THR A 38 12.13 2.03 -0.93
CA THR A 38 12.43 1.17 -2.07
C THR A 38 12.17 -0.28 -1.67
N PHE A 39 11.07 -0.85 -2.16
CA PHE A 39 10.72 -2.26 -1.98
C PHE A 39 10.64 -2.96 -3.34
N VAL A 40 10.80 -4.28 -3.33
CA VAL A 40 10.50 -5.10 -4.50
C VAL A 40 9.03 -4.91 -4.94
N PRO A 41 8.71 -5.00 -6.24
CA PRO A 41 7.33 -4.90 -6.71
C PRO A 41 6.41 -5.94 -6.07
N MET A 42 5.25 -5.51 -5.56
CA MET A 42 4.20 -6.41 -5.07
C MET A 42 3.44 -7.05 -6.26
N VAL A 43 4.06 -8.06 -6.86
CA VAL A 43 3.50 -8.87 -7.94
C VAL A 43 2.88 -10.16 -7.38
N GLY A 44 1.99 -10.81 -8.13
CA GLY A 44 1.29 -12.02 -7.69
C GLY A 44 -0.11 -12.11 -8.29
N GLU A 45 -1.14 -12.33 -7.45
CA GLU A 45 -2.54 -12.47 -7.87
C GLU A 45 -3.05 -11.32 -8.77
N VAL A 46 -2.48 -10.13 -8.65
CA VAL A 46 -2.82 -8.97 -9.49
C VAL A 46 -2.52 -9.22 -10.98
N GLN A 47 -1.46 -9.97 -11.31
CA GLN A 47 -1.07 -10.25 -12.70
C GLN A 47 -1.97 -11.29 -13.36
N LYS A 48 -2.49 -12.26 -12.60
CA LYS A 48 -3.43 -13.27 -13.11
C LYS A 48 -4.71 -12.65 -13.69
N LYS A 49 -5.14 -11.51 -13.14
CA LYS A 49 -6.32 -10.76 -13.62
C LYS A 49 -6.06 -9.99 -14.92
N THR A 50 -4.80 -9.80 -15.32
CA THR A 50 -4.43 -9.03 -16.51
C THR A 50 -4.14 -9.89 -17.74
N GLY A 51 -4.27 -11.23 -17.66
CA GLY A 51 -4.08 -12.13 -18.80
C GLY A 51 -2.68 -12.08 -19.41
N LYS A 52 -1.66 -11.83 -18.59
CA LYS A 52 -0.24 -12.03 -18.93
C LYS A 52 0.32 -13.16 -18.10
#